data_AF-A0A090WG26-F1
#
_entry.id   AF-A0A090WG26-F1
#
_cell.length_a   1.000
_cell.length_b   1.000
_cell.length_c   1.000
_cell.angle_alpha   90.00
_cell.angle_beta   90.00
_cell.angle_gamma   90.00
#
_symmetry.space_group_name_H-M   'P 1'
#
loop_
_entity.id
_entity.type
_entity.pdbx_description
1 polymer ?
#
loop_
_entity_poly.entity_id
_entity_poly.type
_entity_poly.pdbx_seq_one_letter_code
_entity_poly.pdbx_strand_id
1 'polypeptide(L)'
;MVSKRPINQSHHFSNHTIHGKEQMITFQLTDQLNPNAYNDRFYARINEIDGKNVTGKVLVLFKKSDSVEYKIGHRLTVYDDISQASDERNPGGDFNYKEYLALIDVHGQIYVDDDHILNVYVGENESWIIALRNQLMNSLETSGLQDKPLGIIQALILGQRNNVESSVTQSFRDAGVIHILALSGLHVGIILLILRWFTNWLKVVKNGRWLQSAL
;
A
#
# COMPACT_ATOMS: atom_id res chain seq x y z
N MET A 1 -25.89 15.15 13.24
CA MET A 1 -25.23 14.16 12.36
C MET A 1 -23.85 13.89 12.93
N VAL A 2 -23.66 12.75 13.59
CA VAL A 2 -22.39 12.40 14.25
C VAL A 2 -21.37 12.04 13.19
N SER A 3 -20.28 12.81 13.14
CA SER A 3 -19.13 12.56 12.26
C SER A 3 -18.57 11.15 12.51
N LYS A 4 -18.83 10.21 11.58
CA LYS A 4 -18.25 8.85 11.52
C LYS A 4 -16.75 8.91 11.19
N ARG A 5 -15.95 9.63 11.98
CA ARG A 5 -14.49 9.53 11.89
C ARG A 5 -14.06 8.30 12.71
N PRO A 6 -13.28 7.36 12.14
CA PRO A 6 -12.88 6.14 12.84
C PRO A 6 -12.16 6.41 14.17
N ILE A 7 -11.45 7.54 14.28
CA ILE A 7 -10.83 8.04 15.51
C ILE A 7 -11.78 8.17 16.71
N ASN A 8 -13.08 8.37 16.45
CA ASN A 8 -14.10 8.52 17.49
C ASN A 8 -14.68 7.18 17.97
N GLN A 9 -14.20 6.04 17.46
CA GLN A 9 -14.63 4.71 17.90
C GLN A 9 -13.87 4.31 19.17
N SER A 10 -14.57 3.73 20.15
CA SER A 10 -13.98 3.34 21.45
C SER A 10 -12.84 2.31 21.36
N HIS A 11 -12.78 1.57 20.25
CA HIS A 11 -11.74 0.57 19.97
C HIS A 11 -10.59 1.12 19.13
N HIS A 12 -10.59 2.43 18.83
CA HIS A 12 -9.51 3.06 18.08
C HIS A 12 -8.26 3.22 18.94
N PHE A 13 -7.07 2.96 18.38
CA PHE A 13 -5.81 3.00 19.13
C PHE A 13 -5.57 4.35 19.84
N SER A 14 -5.99 5.47 19.24
CA SER A 14 -5.81 6.81 19.82
C SER A 14 -6.45 6.99 21.20
N ASN A 15 -7.42 6.14 21.56
CA ASN A 15 -8.09 6.17 22.85
C ASN A 15 -7.41 5.30 23.92
N HIS A 16 -6.44 4.47 23.51
CA HIS A 16 -5.70 3.54 24.38
C HIS A 16 -4.19 3.82 24.41
N THR A 17 -3.70 4.74 23.57
CA THR A 17 -2.32 5.22 23.58
C THR A 17 -2.12 6.39 24.53
N ILE A 18 -1.02 6.37 25.28
CA ILE A 18 -0.54 7.53 26.04
C ILE A 18 0.66 8.09 25.28
N HIS A 19 0.57 9.35 24.82
CA HIS A 19 1.66 10.00 24.08
C HIS A 19 2.97 9.98 24.89
N GLY A 20 4.06 9.56 24.25
CA GLY A 20 5.40 9.51 24.85
C GLY A 20 5.60 8.39 25.88
N LYS A 21 4.70 7.39 25.91
CA LYS A 21 4.87 6.19 26.71
C LYS A 21 5.09 5.00 25.78
N GLU A 22 6.20 4.29 25.98
CA GLU A 22 6.47 3.02 25.32
C GLU A 22 5.41 1.99 25.74
N GLN A 23 4.83 1.33 24.74
CA GLN A 23 3.80 0.31 24.92
C GLN A 23 4.11 -0.88 24.02
N MET A 24 3.63 -2.06 24.40
CA MET A 24 3.75 -3.23 23.54
C MET A 24 2.69 -3.13 22.43
N ILE A 25 3.13 -2.87 21.21
CA ILE A 25 2.25 -2.64 20.05
C ILE A 25 2.42 -3.80 19.08
N THR A 26 1.32 -4.50 18.80
CA THR A 26 1.26 -5.50 17.73
C THR A 26 0.53 -4.93 16.53
N PHE A 27 1.20 -4.93 15.39
CA PHE A 27 0.66 -4.44 14.13
C PHE A 27 0.97 -5.38 12.97
N GLN A 28 0.16 -5.28 11.91
CA GLN A 28 0.34 -6.01 10.66
C GLN A 28 0.63 -5.03 9.53
N LEU A 29 1.68 -5.30 8.75
CA LEU A 29 2.02 -4.52 7.56
C LEU A 29 0.98 -4.76 6.47
N THR A 30 0.38 -3.70 5.95
CA THR A 30 -0.73 -3.78 4.98
C THR A 30 -0.38 -3.24 3.60
N ASP A 31 0.47 -2.21 3.53
CA ASP A 31 0.92 -1.63 2.27
C ASP A 31 2.31 -1.03 2.44
N GLN A 32 3.09 -1.00 1.36
CA GLN A 32 4.43 -0.43 1.33
C GLN A 32 4.37 0.90 0.60
N LEU A 33 5.00 1.95 1.13
CA LEU A 33 5.16 3.23 0.44
C LEU A 33 6.55 3.29 -0.20
N ASN A 34 6.76 4.32 -1.04
CA ASN A 34 8.08 4.59 -1.57
C ASN A 34 9.09 4.79 -0.43
N PRO A 35 10.15 3.97 -0.40
CA PRO A 35 11.21 4.13 0.59
C PRO A 35 11.91 5.46 0.36
N ASN A 36 12.37 6.09 1.43
CA ASN A 36 13.19 7.30 1.32
C ASN A 36 14.69 6.94 1.51
N ALA A 37 15.56 7.95 1.58
CA ALA A 37 16.99 7.73 1.75
C ALA A 37 17.37 7.04 3.08
N TYR A 38 16.51 7.13 4.09
CA TYR A 38 16.80 6.73 5.47
C TYR A 38 15.93 5.57 5.98
N ASN A 39 14.69 5.48 5.49
CA ASN A 39 13.64 4.65 6.06
C ASN A 39 12.85 3.93 4.97
N ASP A 40 12.53 2.67 5.25
CA ASP A 40 11.49 1.93 4.56
C ASP A 40 10.14 2.20 5.24
N ARG A 41 9.12 2.48 4.44
CA ARG A 41 7.88 3.09 4.92
C ARG A 41 6.71 2.17 4.61
N PHE A 42 5.89 1.89 5.61
CA PHE A 42 4.74 1.00 5.48
C PHE A 42 3.51 1.58 6.13
N TYR A 43 2.34 1.31 5.57
CA TYR A 43 1.09 1.42 6.30
C TYR A 43 0.84 0.12 7.06
N ALA A 44 0.59 0.23 8.35
CA ALA A 44 0.27 -0.89 9.20
C ALA A 44 -1.10 -0.72 9.86
N ARG A 45 -1.76 -1.84 10.13
CA ARG A 45 -2.95 -1.90 10.97
C ARG A 45 -2.52 -2.35 12.37
N ILE A 46 -2.89 -1.59 13.39
CA ILE A 46 -2.71 -2.02 14.77
C ILE A 46 -3.78 -3.05 15.11
N ASN A 47 -3.35 -4.15 15.71
CA ASN A 47 -4.19 -5.23 16.19
C ASN A 47 -4.32 -5.21 17.72
N GLU A 48 -3.22 -4.90 18.42
CA GLU A 48 -3.16 -4.98 19.88
C GLU A 48 -2.23 -3.90 20.46
N ILE A 49 -2.60 -3.34 21.61
CA ILE A 49 -1.75 -2.48 22.46
C ILE A 49 -1.85 -2.98 23.89
N ASP A 50 -0.73 -3.31 24.53
CA ASP A 50 -0.64 -3.80 25.92
C ASP A 50 -1.66 -4.93 26.23
N GLY A 51 -1.84 -5.89 25.31
CA GLY A 51 -2.80 -6.99 25.48
C GLY A 51 -4.26 -6.64 25.17
N LYS A 52 -4.57 -5.40 24.79
CA LYS A 52 -5.92 -4.97 24.42
C LYS A 52 -6.07 -4.92 22.91
N ASN A 53 -7.10 -5.58 22.40
CA ASN A 53 -7.47 -5.50 21.00
C ASN A 53 -7.91 -4.07 20.65
N VAL A 54 -7.20 -3.47 19.71
CA VAL A 54 -7.50 -2.14 19.18
C VAL A 54 -7.49 -2.17 17.66
N THR A 55 -7.98 -1.11 17.06
CA THR A 55 -8.03 -0.96 15.61
C THR A 55 -7.56 0.43 15.19
N GLY A 56 -6.96 0.49 14.01
CA GLY A 56 -6.63 1.74 13.33
C GLY A 56 -5.36 1.60 12.53
N LYS A 57 -5.05 2.64 11.74
CA LYS A 57 -3.89 2.63 10.84
C LYS A 57 -2.83 3.61 11.31
N VAL A 58 -1.58 3.17 11.15
CA VAL A 58 -0.39 3.94 11.45
C VAL A 58 0.62 3.84 10.32
N LEU A 59 1.46 4.86 10.21
CA LEU A 59 2.64 4.86 9.37
C LEU A 59 3.80 4.26 10.16
N VAL A 60 4.36 3.17 9.69
CA VAL A 60 5.55 2.54 10.29
C VAL A 60 6.76 2.89 9.44
N LEU A 61 7.82 3.35 10.10
CA LEU A 61 9.09 3.69 9.48
C LEU A 61 10.18 2.79 10.06
N PHE A 62 10.66 1.84 9.26
CA PHE A 62 11.82 1.01 9.57
C PHE A 62 13.08 1.71 9.07
N LYS A 63 14.19 1.53 9.77
CA LYS A 63 15.45 2.17 9.41
C LYS A 63 16.16 1.30 8.38
N LYS A 64 16.71 1.88 7.32
CA LYS A 64 17.36 1.10 6.25
C LYS A 64 18.61 0.31 6.68
N SER A 65 19.15 0.57 7.88
CA SER A 65 20.24 -0.23 8.45
C SER A 65 19.79 -1.60 8.95
N ASP A 66 18.48 -1.83 9.03
CA ASP A 66 17.91 -3.04 9.59
C ASP A 66 18.18 -4.21 8.63
N SER A 67 18.72 -5.31 9.14
CA SER A 67 19.12 -6.47 8.32
C SER A 67 17.94 -7.32 7.87
N VAL A 68 16.73 -7.00 8.34
CA VAL A 68 15.51 -7.79 8.13
C VAL A 68 14.68 -7.17 7.00
N GLU A 69 14.42 -7.96 5.95
CA GLU A 69 13.53 -7.55 4.87
C GLU A 69 12.06 -7.70 5.30
N TYR A 70 11.38 -6.58 5.58
CA TYR A 70 9.97 -6.56 5.95
C TYR A 70 9.05 -6.60 4.73
N LYS A 71 8.02 -7.47 4.75
CA LYS A 71 7.07 -7.63 3.65
C LYS A 71 5.64 -7.41 4.11
N ILE A 72 4.79 -7.03 3.15
CA ILE A 72 3.35 -6.90 3.36
C ILE A 72 2.80 -8.23 3.91
N GLY A 73 2.00 -8.15 4.96
CA GLY A 73 1.42 -9.32 5.64
C GLY A 73 2.16 -9.73 6.91
N HIS A 74 3.44 -9.34 7.08
CA HIS A 74 4.18 -9.58 8.33
C HIS A 74 3.46 -8.93 9.52
N ARG A 75 3.42 -9.64 10.64
CA ARG A 75 2.93 -9.13 11.92
C ARG A 75 4.12 -8.94 12.85
N LEU A 76 4.25 -7.76 13.41
CA LEU A 76 5.35 -7.40 14.29
C LEU A 76 4.80 -7.00 15.65
N THR A 77 5.55 -7.32 16.69
CA THR A 77 5.36 -6.78 18.03
C THR A 77 6.58 -5.94 18.37
N VAL A 78 6.35 -4.66 18.64
CA VAL A 78 7.39 -3.70 19.02
C VAL A 78 7.08 -3.14 20.40
N TYR A 79 8.12 -2.70 21.10
CA TYR A 79 7.97 -1.94 22.33
C TYR A 79 8.43 -0.51 22.09
N ASP A 80 7.48 0.35 21.72
CA ASP A 80 7.78 1.73 21.32
C ASP A 80 6.55 2.62 21.56
N ASP A 81 6.68 3.93 21.33
CA ASP A 81 5.58 4.88 21.43
C ASP A 81 4.90 5.16 20.07
N ILE A 82 3.61 5.49 20.11
CA ILE A 82 2.90 5.98 18.92
C ILE A 82 2.94 7.50 18.95
N SER A 83 3.88 8.04 18.20
CA SER A 83 3.99 9.49 18.03
C SER A 83 2.91 10.01 17.07
N GLN A 84 2.51 11.27 17.25
CA GLN A 84 1.65 11.92 16.27
C GLN A 84 2.42 12.08 14.96
N ALA A 85 1.73 11.87 13.83
CA ALA A 85 2.28 12.21 12.53
C ALA A 85 2.71 13.69 12.53
N SER A 86 4.02 13.93 12.48
CA SER A 86 4.63 15.26 12.54
C SER A 86 4.93 15.74 11.12
N ASP A 87 4.66 17.02 10.86
CA ASP A 87 4.97 17.71 9.60
C ASP A 87 6.46 18.12 9.49
N GLU A 88 7.28 17.84 10.50
CA GLU A 88 8.64 18.40 10.64
C GLU A 88 9.63 17.94 9.56
N ARG A 89 9.26 16.95 8.74
CA ARG A 89 10.07 16.44 7.61
C ARG A 89 9.48 16.74 6.23
N ASN A 90 8.71 17.83 6.09
CA ASN A 90 8.34 18.33 4.76
C ASN A 90 9.31 19.44 4.28
N PRO A 91 10.32 19.14 3.42
CA PRO A 91 11.26 20.15 2.91
C PRO A 91 10.68 21.13 1.87
N GLY A 92 9.36 21.18 1.66
CA GLY A 92 8.69 22.16 0.79
C GLY A 92 7.34 22.57 1.38
N GLY A 93 7.25 23.76 1.96
CA GLY A 93 6.20 24.22 2.88
C GLY A 93 4.74 24.26 2.41
N ASP A 94 4.38 23.64 1.28
CA ASP A 94 3.04 23.71 0.68
C ASP A 94 2.20 22.43 0.84
N PHE A 95 2.75 21.32 1.33
CA PHE A 95 2.00 20.07 1.54
C PHE A 95 1.81 19.75 3.02
N ASN A 96 0.57 19.79 3.50
CA ASN A 96 0.24 19.36 4.86
C ASN A 96 0.13 17.83 4.89
N TYR A 97 1.25 17.17 5.22
CA TYR A 97 1.34 15.70 5.22
C TYR A 97 0.46 15.09 6.31
N LYS A 98 0.37 15.76 7.46
CA LYS A 98 -0.51 15.39 8.56
C LYS A 98 -1.99 15.36 8.16
N GLU A 99 -2.48 16.39 7.46
CA GLU A 99 -3.86 16.43 6.97
C GLU A 99 -4.13 15.34 5.93
N TYR A 100 -3.19 15.11 5.01
CA TYR A 100 -3.30 14.01 4.05
C TYR A 100 -3.42 12.65 4.75
N LEU A 101 -2.56 12.36 5.74
CA LEU A 101 -2.63 11.12 6.51
C LEU A 101 -3.97 10.98 7.24
N ALA A 102 -4.49 12.06 7.82
CA ALA A 102 -5.80 12.05 8.45
C ALA A 102 -6.96 11.76 7.47
N LEU A 103 -6.86 12.21 6.21
CA LEU A 103 -7.85 11.91 5.17
C LEU A 103 -7.89 10.42 4.80
N ILE A 104 -6.76 9.73 4.88
CA ILE A 104 -6.66 8.28 4.60
C ILE A 104 -6.76 7.41 5.87
N ASP A 105 -7.22 7.99 6.98
CA ASP A 105 -7.44 7.34 8.27
C ASP A 105 -6.15 6.84 8.96
N VAL A 106 -5.03 7.51 8.68
CA VAL A 106 -3.73 7.26 9.32
C VAL A 106 -3.49 8.35 10.34
N HIS A 107 -3.53 7.99 11.63
CA HIS A 107 -3.56 8.95 12.74
C HIS A 107 -2.32 8.92 13.65
N GLY A 108 -1.36 8.06 13.36
CA GLY A 108 -0.14 7.92 14.16
C GLY A 108 1.02 7.42 13.31
N GLN A 109 2.22 7.59 13.85
CA GLN A 109 3.46 7.09 13.25
C GLN A 109 4.28 6.34 14.31
N ILE A 110 4.96 5.27 13.88
CA ILE A 110 5.86 4.48 14.70
C ILE A 110 7.20 4.46 13.99
N TYR A 111 8.25 4.89 14.68
CA TYR A 111 9.62 4.68 14.24
C TYR A 111 10.11 3.39 14.87
N VAL A 112 10.51 2.42 14.06
CA VAL A 112 10.99 1.14 14.56
C VAL A 112 12.49 1.10 14.31
N ASP A 113 13.26 0.96 15.39
CA ASP A 113 14.68 0.60 15.35
C ASP A 113 14.80 -0.89 15.74
N ASP A 114 15.83 -1.58 15.24
CA ASP A 114 15.99 -3.04 15.40
C ASP A 114 15.95 -3.49 16.88
N ASP A 115 16.45 -2.66 17.79
CA ASP A 115 16.55 -2.97 19.23
C ASP A 115 15.19 -2.98 19.96
N HIS A 116 14.13 -2.45 19.34
CA HIS A 116 12.78 -2.38 19.92
C HIS A 116 11.82 -3.44 19.37
N ILE A 117 12.30 -4.32 18.48
CA ILE A 117 11.49 -5.38 17.89
C ILE A 117 11.53 -6.61 18.80
N LEU A 118 10.42 -6.85 19.49
CA LEU A 118 10.28 -7.99 20.38
C LEU A 118 10.03 -9.29 19.63
N ASN A 119 9.25 -9.24 18.55
CA ASN A 119 8.98 -10.43 17.73
C ASN A 119 8.52 -10.09 16.30
N VAL A 120 8.91 -10.92 15.34
CA VAL A 120 8.44 -10.87 13.95
C VAL A 120 7.72 -12.19 13.64
N TYR A 121 6.41 -12.12 13.53
CA TYR A 121 5.57 -13.22 13.07
C TYR A 121 5.34 -13.09 11.57
N VAL A 122 6.03 -13.95 10.81
CA VAL A 122 5.71 -14.20 9.41
C VAL A 122 4.58 -15.22 9.39
N GLY A 123 3.35 -14.76 9.18
CA GLY A 123 2.20 -15.66 9.10
C GLY A 123 2.34 -16.61 7.91
N GLU A 124 2.28 -17.92 8.15
CA GLU A 124 2.33 -18.95 7.09
C GLU A 124 1.17 -18.85 6.08
N ASN A 125 0.10 -18.15 6.45
CA ASN A 125 -1.01 -17.81 5.56
C ASN A 125 -0.77 -16.47 4.86
N GLU A 126 0.22 -16.41 3.98
CA GLU A 126 0.14 -15.42 2.91
C GLU A 126 -1.17 -15.69 2.15
N SER A 127 -2.09 -14.73 2.17
CA SER A 127 -3.31 -14.84 1.38
C SER A 127 -2.90 -15.17 -0.05
N TRP A 128 -3.49 -16.19 -0.68
CA TRP A 128 -3.16 -16.62 -2.05
C TRP A 128 -3.14 -15.45 -3.05
N ILE A 129 -3.89 -14.39 -2.76
CA ILE A 129 -3.93 -13.12 -3.49
C ILE A 129 -2.58 -12.36 -3.39
N ILE A 130 -1.97 -12.33 -2.21
CA ILE A 130 -0.65 -11.71 -1.96
C ILE A 130 0.44 -12.53 -2.65
N ALA A 131 0.41 -13.86 -2.52
CA ALA A 131 1.36 -14.74 -3.21
C ALA A 131 1.27 -14.59 -4.74
N LEU A 132 0.06 -14.57 -5.31
CA LEU A 132 -0.16 -14.33 -6.73
C LEU A 132 0.34 -12.94 -7.16
N ARG A 133 0.07 -11.91 -6.36
CA ARG A 133 0.57 -10.55 -6.61
C ARG A 133 2.10 -10.53 -6.65
N ASN A 134 2.76 -11.15 -5.67
CA ASN A 134 4.22 -11.22 -5.60
C ASN A 134 4.81 -11.99 -6.80
N GLN A 135 4.16 -13.09 -7.22
CA GLN A 135 4.58 -13.82 -8.43
C GLN A 135 4.46 -12.98 -9.70
N LEU A 136 3.37 -12.22 -9.85
CA LEU A 136 3.20 -11.30 -10.97
C LEU A 136 4.25 -10.19 -10.95
N MET A 137 4.55 -9.61 -9.77
CA MET A 137 5.60 -8.61 -9.61
C MET A 137 6.95 -9.15 -10.07
N ASN A 138 7.37 -10.31 -9.57
CA ASN A 138 8.65 -10.92 -9.94
C ASN A 138 8.70 -11.27 -11.44
N SER A 139 7.58 -11.71 -12.02
CA SER A 139 7.50 -12.00 -13.46
C SER A 139 7.62 -10.73 -14.31
N LEU A 140 7.05 -9.61 -13.84
CA LEU A 140 7.19 -8.32 -14.51
C LEU A 140 8.61 -7.79 -14.41
N GLU A 141 9.26 -7.87 -13.24
CA GLU A 141 10.64 -7.42 -13.03
C GLU A 141 11.64 -8.22 -13.87
N THR A 142 11.41 -9.53 -14.04
CA THR A 142 12.26 -10.40 -14.86
C THR A 142 11.97 -10.34 -16.36
N SER A 143 10.92 -9.63 -16.79
CA SER A 143 10.50 -9.58 -18.20
C SER A 143 11.37 -8.69 -19.11
N GLY A 144 12.41 -8.04 -18.57
CA GLY A 144 13.35 -7.22 -19.34
C GLY A 144 12.80 -5.86 -19.79
N LEU A 145 11.69 -5.42 -19.22
CA LEU A 145 11.13 -4.08 -19.44
C LEU A 145 12.00 -3.04 -18.74
N GLN A 146 12.21 -1.88 -19.38
CA GLN A 146 12.88 -0.74 -18.74
C GLN A 146 12.05 -0.23 -17.55
N ASP A 147 12.71 0.37 -16.56
CA ASP A 147 12.09 0.79 -15.27
C ASP A 147 10.85 1.69 -15.45
N LYS A 148 10.89 2.59 -16.45
CA LYS A 148 9.79 3.53 -16.76
C LYS A 148 8.49 2.84 -17.20
N PRO A 149 8.47 2.00 -18.25
CA PRO A 149 7.28 1.24 -18.62
C PRO A 149 6.88 0.20 -17.58
N LEU A 150 7.83 -0.37 -16.83
CA LEU A 150 7.56 -1.36 -15.78
C LEU A 150 6.65 -0.78 -14.68
N GLY A 151 6.99 0.40 -14.15
CA GLY A 151 6.19 1.05 -13.11
C GLY A 151 4.74 1.35 -13.54
N ILE A 152 4.55 1.73 -14.81
CA ILE A 152 3.19 1.95 -15.38
C ILE A 152 2.42 0.63 -15.44
N ILE A 153 3.04 -0.43 -15.96
CA ILE A 153 2.38 -1.74 -16.12
C ILE A 153 2.04 -2.32 -14.74
N GLN A 154 2.93 -2.17 -13.75
CA GLN A 154 2.65 -2.54 -12.36
C GLN A 154 1.47 -1.73 -11.78
N ALA A 155 1.41 -0.42 -12.02
CA ALA A 155 0.29 0.41 -11.59
C ALA A 155 -1.05 0.01 -12.25
N LEU A 156 -1.02 -0.36 -13.53
CA LEU A 156 -2.22 -0.73 -14.29
C LEU A 156 -2.70 -2.15 -14.02
N ILE A 157 -1.81 -3.12 -13.81
CA ILE A 157 -2.18 -4.52 -13.59
C ILE A 157 -2.40 -4.80 -12.10
N LEU A 158 -1.51 -4.30 -11.25
CA LEU A 158 -1.49 -4.61 -9.82
C LEU A 158 -2.09 -3.47 -8.97
N GLY A 159 -2.39 -2.32 -9.56
CA GLY A 159 -2.85 -1.13 -8.82
C GLY A 159 -1.75 -0.43 -8.03
N GLN A 160 -0.49 -0.86 -8.17
CA GLN A 160 0.63 -0.38 -7.36
C GLN A 160 1.29 0.85 -7.98
N ARG A 161 0.98 2.05 -7.46
CA ARG A 161 1.52 3.32 -7.98
C ARG A 161 2.90 3.69 -7.46
N ASN A 162 3.38 2.98 -6.45
CA ASN A 162 4.62 3.28 -5.74
C ASN A 162 5.82 3.36 -6.71
N ASN A 163 5.88 2.45 -7.68
CA ASN A 163 6.99 2.38 -8.63
C ASN A 163 6.82 3.31 -9.87
N VAL A 164 5.79 4.15 -9.93
CA VAL A 164 5.62 5.08 -11.06
C VAL A 164 6.45 6.33 -10.83
N GLU A 165 7.45 6.55 -11.69
CA GLU A 165 8.29 7.74 -11.65
C GLU A 165 7.45 9.04 -11.79
N SER A 166 7.83 10.09 -11.05
CA SER A 166 7.12 11.38 -11.08
C SER A 166 7.14 12.03 -12.46
N SER A 167 8.21 11.83 -13.23
CA SER A 167 8.38 12.29 -14.62
C SER A 167 7.36 11.65 -15.58
N VAL A 168 7.06 10.38 -15.37
CA VAL A 168 6.04 9.62 -16.12
C VAL A 168 4.66 10.15 -15.75
N THR A 169 4.37 10.26 -14.46
CA THR A 169 3.08 10.80 -14.00
C THR A 169 2.83 12.21 -14.55
N GLN A 170 3.87 13.03 -14.66
CA GLN A 170 3.79 14.36 -15.27
C GLN A 170 3.48 14.30 -16.77
N SER A 171 4.17 13.44 -17.53
CA SER A 171 3.88 13.24 -18.96
C SER A 171 2.43 12.80 -19.21
N PHE A 172 1.87 11.95 -18.35
CA PHE A 172 0.46 11.53 -18.43
C PHE A 172 -0.52 12.64 -18.02
N ARG A 173 -0.13 13.54 -17.10
CA ARG A 173 -0.89 14.75 -16.76
C ARG A 173 -0.91 15.73 -17.93
N ASP A 174 0.26 15.99 -18.52
CA ASP A 174 0.42 16.91 -19.64
C ASP A 174 -0.33 16.41 -20.88
N ALA A 175 -0.40 15.09 -21.08
CA ALA A 175 -1.21 14.44 -22.11
C ALA A 175 -2.72 14.34 -21.77
N GLY A 176 -3.17 14.80 -20.60
CA GLY A 176 -4.57 14.80 -20.18
C GLY A 176 -5.16 13.43 -19.81
N VAL A 177 -4.35 12.37 -19.77
CA VAL A 177 -4.79 10.97 -19.59
C VAL A 177 -4.49 10.41 -18.19
N ILE A 178 -4.13 11.26 -17.23
CA ILE A 178 -3.81 10.85 -15.85
C ILE A 178 -4.93 10.04 -15.17
N HIS A 179 -6.19 10.26 -15.56
CA HIS A 179 -7.35 9.51 -15.05
C HIS A 179 -7.28 8.01 -15.35
N ILE A 180 -6.52 7.59 -16.37
CA ILE A 180 -6.29 6.17 -16.70
C ILE A 180 -5.42 5.51 -15.63
N LEU A 181 -4.43 6.23 -15.09
CA LEU A 181 -3.64 5.76 -13.95
C LEU A 181 -4.47 5.75 -12.65
N ALA A 182 -5.51 6.59 -12.60
CA ALA A 182 -6.39 6.76 -11.46
C ALA A 182 -7.40 5.61 -11.27
N LEU A 183 -7.76 4.91 -12.35
CA LEU A 183 -8.70 3.79 -12.35
C LEU A 183 -8.01 2.53 -11.83
N SER A 184 -8.67 1.79 -10.93
CA SER A 184 -8.12 0.54 -10.39
C SER A 184 -7.92 -0.47 -11.53
N GLY A 185 -6.76 -1.13 -11.56
CA GLY A 185 -6.43 -2.15 -12.57
C GLY A 185 -7.45 -3.28 -12.66
N LEU A 186 -8.10 -3.60 -11.54
CA LEU A 186 -9.24 -4.51 -11.49
C LEU A 186 -10.42 -4.02 -12.35
N HIS A 187 -10.71 -2.72 -12.36
CA HIS A 187 -11.79 -2.16 -13.17
C HIS A 187 -11.52 -2.38 -14.67
N VAL A 188 -10.28 -2.14 -15.10
CA VAL A 188 -9.84 -2.39 -16.48
C VAL A 188 -9.84 -3.90 -16.77
N GLY A 189 -9.41 -4.74 -15.82
CA GLY A 189 -9.49 -6.20 -15.93
C GLY A 189 -10.93 -6.71 -16.06
N ILE A 190 -11.88 -6.15 -15.30
CA ILE A 190 -13.31 -6.45 -15.41
C ILE A 190 -13.85 -6.01 -16.77
N ILE A 191 -13.48 -4.83 -17.27
CA ILE A 191 -13.87 -4.38 -18.62
C ILE A 191 -13.33 -5.34 -19.68
N LEU A 192 -12.08 -5.77 -19.57
CA LEU A 192 -11.48 -6.78 -20.46
C LEU A 192 -12.18 -8.14 -20.38
N LEU A 193 -12.58 -8.58 -19.17
CA LEU A 193 -13.36 -9.81 -18.98
C LEU A 193 -14.76 -9.70 -19.58
N ILE A 194 -15.42 -8.55 -19.41
CA ILE A 194 -16.72 -8.26 -20.02
C ILE A 194 -16.58 -8.24 -21.54
N LEU A 195 -15.59 -7.55 -22.08
CA LEU A 195 -15.32 -7.51 -23.52
C LEU A 195 -14.98 -8.90 -24.06
N ARG A 196 -14.20 -9.70 -23.31
CA ARG A 196 -13.90 -11.10 -23.63
C ARG A 196 -15.13 -11.99 -23.57
N TRP A 197 -16.06 -11.72 -22.65
CA TRP A 197 -17.34 -12.43 -22.55
C TRP A 197 -18.25 -12.11 -23.74
N PHE A 198 -18.37 -10.84 -24.12
CA PHE A 198 -19.12 -10.42 -25.30
C PHE A 198 -18.48 -10.92 -26.62
N THR A 199 -17.15 -10.90 -26.74
CA THR A 199 -16.43 -11.43 -27.91
C THR A 199 -16.39 -12.97 -27.94
N ASN A 200 -16.61 -13.64 -26.82
CA ASN A 200 -16.79 -15.11 -26.80
C ASN A 200 -18.03 -15.54 -27.58
N TRP A 201 -19.10 -14.72 -27.63
CA TRP A 201 -20.26 -14.98 -28.47
C TRP A 201 -19.92 -14.91 -29.97
N LEU A 202 -18.97 -14.04 -30.35
CA LEU A 202 -18.45 -13.95 -31.71
C LEU A 202 -17.63 -15.20 -32.14
N LYS A 203 -17.14 -16.02 -31.21
CA LYS A 203 -16.43 -17.28 -31.54
C LYS A 203 -17.33 -18.37 -32.12
N VAL A 204 -18.65 -18.24 -31.95
CA VAL A 204 -19.63 -19.16 -32.55
C VAL A 204 -19.76 -18.92 -34.06
N VAL A 205 -19.29 -17.77 -34.57
CA VAL A 205 -19.27 -17.43 -35.99
C VAL A 205 -17.99 -17.98 -36.64
N LYS A 206 -18.12 -18.59 -37.83
CA LYS A 206 -17.11 -19.41 -38.52
C LYS A 206 -15.70 -18.80 -38.65
N ASN A 207 -15.57 -17.46 -38.63
CA ASN A 207 -14.30 -16.71 -38.70
C ASN A 207 -13.98 -15.86 -37.44
N GLY A 208 -14.70 -16.05 -36.33
CA GLY A 208 -14.60 -15.23 -35.12
C GLY A 208 -13.23 -15.25 -34.44
N ARG A 209 -12.43 -16.30 -34.66
CA ARG A 209 -11.07 -16.42 -34.11
C ARG A 209 -10.07 -15.42 -34.70
N TRP A 210 -10.28 -14.96 -35.94
CA TRP A 210 -9.40 -13.99 -36.61
C TRP A 210 -9.73 -12.54 -36.22
N LEU A 211 -11.02 -12.24 -36.04
CA LEU A 211 -11.49 -10.94 -35.54
C LEU A 211 -11.05 -10.65 -34.10
N GLN A 212 -10.89 -11.68 -33.27
CA GLN A 212 -10.46 -11.53 -31.87
C GLN A 212 -8.97 -11.18 -31.71
N SER A 213 -8.12 -11.56 -32.64
CA SER A 213 -6.68 -11.24 -32.60
C SER A 213 -6.35 -9.83 -33.08
N ALA A 214 -7.31 -9.15 -33.71
CA ALA A 214 -7.14 -7.80 -34.25
C ALA A 214 -7.73 -6.70 -33.34
N LEU A 215 -8.29 -7.07 -32.19
CA LEU A 215 -9.03 -6.24 -31.23
C LEU A 215 -8.42 -6.41 -29.84
#